data_AF-A0A3A0B5C0-F1
#
_entry.id   AF-A0A3A0B5C0-F1
#
_cell.length_a   1.000
_cell.length_b   1.000
_cell.length_c   1.000
_cell.angle_alpha   90.00
_cell.angle_beta   90.00
_cell.angle_gamma   90.00
#
_symmetry.space_group_name_H-M   'P 1'
#
loop_
_entity.id
_entity.type
_entity.pdbx_description
1 polymer ?
#
loop_
_entity_poly.entity_id
_entity_poly.type
_entity_poly.pdbx_seq_one_letter_code
_entity_poly.pdbx_strand_id
1 'polypeptide(L)' 'ASCRGGHENMKPEPDEDVFTKAMEDNASTRLSNVVAVGSYALTIVWEDGHDYGIYNWHYLRKLCPCGECRR' A
#
# COMPACT_ATOMS: atom_id res chain seq x y z
N ALA A 1 10.06 2.34 -15.56
CA ALA A 1 9.36 1.90 -14.34
C ALA A 1 9.10 0.40 -14.44
N SER A 2 9.49 -0.39 -13.44
CA SER A 2 9.23 -1.83 -13.41
C SER A 2 8.25 -2.11 -12.27
N CYS A 3 7.06 -2.58 -12.60
CA CYS A 3 6.02 -2.93 -11.64
C CYS A 3 6.47 -4.18 -10.87
N ARG A 4 6.73 -4.07 -9.56
CA ARG A 4 7.18 -5.21 -8.74
C ARG A 4 6.05 -6.20 -8.38
N GLY A 5 4.82 -5.93 -8.80
CA GLY A 5 3.68 -6.82 -8.60
C GLY A 5 2.45 -6.30 -9.33
N GLY A 6 1.92 -7.09 -10.26
CA GLY A 6 0.59 -6.87 -10.83
C GLY A 6 -0.51 -7.07 -9.77
N HIS A 7 -1.76 -6.82 -10.14
CA HIS A 7 -2.93 -7.10 -9.29
C HIS A 7 -2.91 -8.54 -8.74
N GLU A 8 -2.35 -9.49 -9.51
CA GLU A 8 -2.16 -10.89 -9.14
C GLU A 8 -1.18 -11.13 -7.98
N ASN A 9 -0.29 -10.18 -7.68
CA ASN A 9 0.68 -10.27 -6.59
C ASN A 9 0.22 -9.52 -5.33
N MET A 10 -0.88 -8.76 -5.41
CA MET A 10 -1.51 -8.23 -4.21
C MET A 10 -2.28 -9.36 -3.53
N LYS A 11 -1.69 -9.91 -2.47
CA LYS A 11 -2.41 -10.80 -1.57
C LYS A 11 -3.60 -10.04 -0.96
N PRO A 12 -4.74 -10.73 -0.72
CA PRO A 12 -5.90 -10.11 -0.07
C PRO A 12 -5.61 -9.67 1.37
N GLU A 13 -4.57 -10.24 1.99
CA GLU A 13 -4.11 -9.90 3.33
C GLU A 13 -2.67 -9.37 3.28
N PRO A 14 -2.34 -8.32 4.06
CA PRO A 14 -0.98 -7.83 4.15
C PRO A 14 -0.07 -8.85 4.86
N ASP A 15 1.18 -8.98 4.39
CA ASP A 15 2.18 -9.78 5.07
C ASP A 15 2.48 -9.21 6.48
N GLU A 16 2.79 -10.09 7.44
CA GLU A 16 3.01 -9.69 8.83
C GLU A 16 4.24 -8.79 9.00
N ASP A 17 5.22 -8.89 8.10
CA ASP A 17 6.46 -8.12 8.13
C ASP A 17 6.28 -6.64 7.74
N VAL A 18 5.13 -6.25 7.20
CA VAL A 18 4.87 -4.86 6.79
C VAL A 18 5.08 -3.85 7.93
N PHE A 19 4.89 -4.28 9.18
CA PHE A 19 5.05 -3.41 10.36
C PHE A 19 6.45 -3.41 10.97
N THR A 20 7.30 -4.36 10.62
CA THR A 20 8.62 -4.56 11.24
C THR A 20 9.77 -4.36 10.26
N LYS A 21 9.47 -4.37 8.95
CA LYS A 21 10.47 -4.19 7.91
C LYS A 21 10.90 -2.73 7.82
N ALA A 22 12.15 -2.48 8.18
CA ALA A 22 12.80 -1.21 7.86
C ALA A 22 13.00 -1.15 6.33
N MET A 23 12.30 -0.23 5.68
CA MET A 23 12.50 0.08 4.27
C MET A 23 13.47 1.26 4.15
N GLU A 24 14.30 1.25 3.11
CA GLU A 24 15.17 2.39 2.79
C GLU A 24 14.33 3.60 2.38
N ASP A 25 14.73 4.80 2.79
CA ASP A 25 14.07 6.05 2.40
C ASP A 25 14.58 6.50 1.02
N ASN A 26 13.78 6.28 -0.04
CA ASN A 26 14.12 6.61 -1.42
C ASN A 26 12.85 6.84 -2.26
N ALA A 27 13.01 7.19 -3.54
CA ALA A 27 11.88 7.53 -4.41
C ALA A 27 10.83 6.42 -4.58
N SER A 28 11.20 5.15 -4.38
CA SER A 28 10.27 4.01 -4.43
C SER A 28 9.53 3.77 -3.10
N THR A 29 9.85 4.49 -2.04
CA THR A 29 9.21 4.38 -0.71
C THR A 29 8.66 5.70 -0.19
N ARG A 30 8.91 6.81 -0.91
CA ARG A 30 8.34 8.13 -0.65
C ARG A 30 7.07 8.34 -1.47
N LEU A 31 6.04 8.82 -0.79
CA LEU A 31 4.75 9.16 -1.38
C LEU A 31 4.85 10.48 -2.14
N SER A 32 4.34 10.51 -3.37
CA SER A 32 4.18 11.75 -4.14
C SER A 32 2.72 12.21 -4.19
N ASN A 33 1.76 11.27 -4.22
CA ASN A 33 0.33 11.59 -4.23
C ASN A 33 -0.53 10.40 -3.74
N VAL A 34 -1.78 10.69 -3.37
CA VAL A 34 -2.81 9.67 -3.07
C VAL A 34 -4.10 10.06 -3.77
N VAL A 35 -4.65 9.14 -4.56
CA VAL A 35 -5.81 9.39 -5.41
C VAL A 35 -6.95 8.45 -5.01
N ALA A 36 -8.16 8.99 -4.86
CA ALA A 36 -9.35 8.18 -4.63
C ALA A 36 -9.73 7.38 -5.87
N VAL A 37 -10.00 6.09 -5.70
CA VAL A 37 -10.54 5.21 -6.74
C VAL A 37 -12.01 4.95 -6.43
N GLY A 38 -12.86 5.73 -7.09
CA GLY A 38 -14.30 5.75 -6.80
C GLY A 38 -14.55 5.99 -5.30
N SER A 39 -15.41 5.15 -4.71
CA SER A 39 -15.74 5.21 -3.27
C SER A 39 -15.19 4.02 -2.48
N TYR A 40 -14.33 3.18 -3.06
CA TYR A 40 -13.98 1.86 -2.49
C TYR A 40 -12.49 1.64 -2.22
N ALA A 41 -11.61 2.48 -2.76
CA ALA A 41 -10.18 2.29 -2.64
C ALA A 41 -9.36 3.59 -2.84
N LEU A 42 -8.06 3.48 -2.57
CA LEU A 42 -7.05 4.48 -2.87
C LEU A 42 -5.98 3.91 -3.81
N THR A 43 -5.47 4.75 -4.69
CA THR A 43 -4.22 4.53 -5.41
C THR A 43 -3.14 5.40 -4.80
N ILE A 44 -1.97 4.82 -4.57
CA ILE A 44 -0.80 5.53 -4.08
C ILE A 44 0.15 5.76 -5.24
N VAL A 45 0.57 7.03 -5.42
CA VAL A 45 1.61 7.42 -6.38
C VAL A 45 2.90 7.67 -5.62
N TRP A 46 3.99 7.13 -6.13
CA TRP A 46 5.31 7.22 -5.52
C TRP A 46 6.20 8.17 -6.32
N GLU A 47 7.32 8.62 -5.75
CA GLU A 47 8.18 9.61 -6.39
C GLU A 47 8.93 9.09 -7.62
N ASP A 48 9.16 7.78 -7.72
CA ASP A 48 9.73 7.15 -8.93
C ASP A 48 8.71 6.96 -10.07
N GLY A 49 7.45 7.39 -9.85
CA GLY A 49 6.36 7.34 -10.81
C GLY A 49 5.56 6.04 -10.86
N HIS A 50 5.77 5.07 -9.95
CA HIS A 50 4.87 3.92 -9.88
C HIS A 50 3.53 4.27 -9.22
N ASP A 51 2.44 3.69 -9.70
CA ASP A 51 1.05 3.97 -9.24
C ASP A 51 0.07 2.80 -9.46
N TYR A 52 0.58 1.60 -9.69
CA TYR A 52 -0.23 0.44 -10.11
C TYR A 52 -1.06 -0.21 -8.99
N GLY A 53 -0.88 0.21 -7.73
CA GLY A 53 -1.55 -0.40 -6.57
C GLY A 53 -2.93 0.20 -6.30
N ILE A 54 -3.94 -0.65 -6.12
CA ILE A 54 -5.28 -0.27 -5.64
C ILE A 54 -5.51 -0.89 -4.27
N TYR A 55 -5.59 -0.03 -3.26
CA TYR A 55 -5.75 -0.42 -1.86
C TYR A 55 -7.18 -0.16 -1.41
N ASN A 56 -8.00 -1.20 -1.35
CA ASN A 56 -9.38 -1.08 -0.88
C ASN A 56 -9.47 -0.84 0.64
N TRP A 57 -10.64 -0.41 1.11
CA TRP A 57 -10.84 -0.11 2.54
C TRP A 57 -10.60 -1.31 3.46
N HIS A 58 -10.92 -2.52 3.01
CA HIS A 58 -10.69 -3.73 3.80
C HIS A 58 -9.19 -3.95 4.03
N TYR A 59 -8.39 -3.86 2.97
CA TYR A 59 -6.94 -4.02 3.02
C TYR A 59 -6.28 -2.94 3.88
N LEU A 60 -6.66 -1.67 3.70
CA LEU A 60 -6.15 -0.57 4.52
C LEU A 60 -6.51 -0.72 6.00
N ARG A 61 -7.69 -1.26 6.31
CA ARG A 61 -8.08 -1.58 7.69
C ARG A 61 -7.23 -2.69 8.30
N LYS A 62 -6.90 -3.73 7.53
CA LYS A 62 -5.95 -4.79 7.94
C LYS A 62 -4.54 -4.24 8.21
N LEU A 63 -4.18 -3.15 7.54
CA LEU A 63 -2.94 -2.40 7.77
C LEU A 63 -3.00 -1.44 8.99
N CYS A 64 -4.11 -1.29 9.71
CA CYS A 64 -4.15 -0.39 10.88
C CYS A 64 -3.32 -0.98 12.04
N PRO A 65 -2.27 -0.29 12.51
CA PRO A 65 -1.51 -0.72 13.70
C PRO A 65 -2.22 -0.38 15.01
N CYS A 66 -3.39 0.24 14.95
CA CYS A 66 -4.14 0.73 16.10
C CYS A 66 -4.62 -0.41 17.01
N GLY A 67 -4.66 -0.16 18.32
CA GLY A 67 -5.09 -1.14 19.32
C GLY A 67 -6.45 -1.77 19.01
N GLU A 68 -7.43 -0.99 18.54
CA GLU A 68 -8.76 -1.50 18.17
C GLU A 68 -8.73 -2.55 17.05
N CYS A 69 -7.84 -2.41 16.06
CA CYS A 69 -7.75 -3.33 14.92
C CYS A 69 -6.77 -4.50 15.15
N ARG A 70 -5.94 -4.42 16.20
CA ARG A 70 -4.96 -5.46 16.58
C ARG A 70 -5.35 -6.20 17.86
N ARG A 71 -6.62 -6.10 18.28
CA ARG A 71 -7.22 -6.94 19.32
C ARG A 71 -7.35 -8.39 18.87
#